data_AF-A0A521UCK7-F1
#
_entry.id   AF-A0A521UCK7-F1
#
_cell.length_a   1.000
_cell.length_b   1.000
_cell.length_c   1.000
_cell.angle_alpha   90.00
_cell.angle_beta   90.00
_cell.angle_gamma   90.00
#
_symmetry.space_group_name_H-M   'P 1'
#
loop_
_entity.id
_entity.type
_entity.pdbx_description
1 polymer ?
#
loop_
_entity_poly.entity_id
_entity_poly.type
_entity_poly.pdbx_seq_one_letter_code
_entity_poly.pdbx_strand_id
1 'polypeptide(L)'
;MDHYRVTYARREDLQRDLETQIERGGLYVLAPPPDELAYGARCSLEVVAPDGRAVSLEGEVLAVTPGHGLAVAMDARTIGELRALVGSLGADAPGAGAPRHERVDGGRGGERAPASAVDVLQSWDSLSSAEKMRLAQHGGRDERAAALRDRNRSLHPHVLKNPRMTVEEVVALARNPQAAPEMLKLIAERSEWMGRAGVAEAIARNPKTPNDVGVRALASCSAEAVRQMAKGVGAPPHIAQAARKRVLG
;
A
#
# COMPACT_ATOMS: atom_id res chain seq x y z
N MET A 1 -1.35 14.19 -15.14
CA MET A 1 -2.05 13.24 -16.02
C MET A 1 -2.90 12.38 -15.12
N ASP A 2 -4.21 12.52 -15.24
CA ASP A 2 -5.17 11.80 -14.41
C ASP A 2 -5.11 10.31 -14.71
N HIS A 3 -5.22 9.51 -13.65
CA HIS A 3 -5.21 8.06 -13.74
C HIS A 3 -6.55 7.52 -13.25
N TYR A 4 -7.10 6.59 -14.02
CA TYR A 4 -8.36 5.94 -13.76
C TYR A 4 -8.16 4.44 -13.77
N ARG A 5 -8.91 3.75 -12.92
CA ARG A 5 -8.91 2.29 -12.87
C ARG A 5 -10.34 1.77 -12.86
N VAL A 6 -10.59 0.71 -13.63
CA VAL A 6 -11.82 -0.07 -13.60
C VAL A 6 -11.46 -1.52 -13.26
N THR A 7 -11.92 -2.00 -12.13
CA THR A 7 -11.66 -3.35 -11.63
C THR A 7 -12.91 -4.21 -11.73
N TYR A 8 -12.83 -5.27 -12.52
CA TYR A 8 -13.90 -6.23 -12.72
C TYR A 8 -13.71 -7.43 -11.81
N ALA A 9 -14.72 -7.77 -11.02
CA ALA A 9 -14.71 -9.00 -10.22
C ALA A 9 -15.28 -10.19 -11.00
N ARG A 10 -15.98 -9.95 -12.13
CA ARG A 10 -16.58 -10.97 -13.00
C ARG A 10 -16.15 -10.80 -14.45
N ARG A 11 -15.86 -11.91 -15.10
CA ARG A 11 -15.58 -12.03 -16.53
C ARG A 11 -16.79 -11.57 -17.31
N GLU A 12 -18.00 -11.95 -16.89
CA GLU A 12 -19.24 -11.54 -17.57
C GLU A 12 -19.38 -10.02 -17.67
N ASP A 13 -19.02 -9.28 -16.61
CA ASP A 13 -19.12 -7.82 -16.61
C ASP A 13 -18.05 -7.18 -17.51
N LEU A 14 -16.81 -7.68 -17.48
CA LEU A 14 -15.77 -7.23 -18.39
C LEU A 14 -16.11 -7.55 -19.85
N GLN A 15 -16.67 -8.73 -20.10
CA GLN A 15 -17.11 -9.13 -21.43
C GLN A 15 -18.25 -8.25 -21.93
N ARG A 16 -19.23 -7.93 -21.07
CA ARG A 16 -20.31 -7.00 -21.41
C ARG A 16 -19.77 -5.62 -21.79
N ASP A 17 -18.87 -5.06 -21.00
CA ASP A 17 -18.28 -3.75 -21.31
C ASP A 17 -17.39 -3.80 -22.56
N LEU A 18 -16.71 -4.93 -22.79
CA LEU A 18 -15.95 -5.16 -24.03
C LEU A 18 -16.86 -5.02 -25.26
N GLU A 19 -17.96 -5.77 -25.29
CA GLU A 19 -18.89 -5.84 -26.43
C GLU A 19 -19.72 -4.56 -26.60
N THR A 20 -20.11 -3.91 -25.51
CA THR A 20 -21.05 -2.78 -25.55
C THR A 20 -20.37 -1.41 -25.66
N GLN A 21 -19.15 -1.28 -25.12
CA GLN A 21 -18.45 0.01 -25.04
C GLN A 21 -17.09 -0.06 -25.74
N ILE A 22 -16.20 -0.95 -25.30
CA ILE A 22 -14.77 -0.91 -25.68
C ILE A 22 -14.57 -1.19 -27.16
N GLU A 23 -15.29 -2.14 -27.74
CA GLU A 23 -15.25 -2.42 -29.19
C GLU A 23 -15.80 -1.26 -30.04
N ARG A 24 -16.52 -0.32 -29.42
CA ARG A 24 -16.98 0.93 -30.06
C ARG A 24 -15.98 2.08 -29.90
N GLY A 25 -14.81 1.83 -29.33
CA GLY A 25 -13.68 2.77 -29.29
C GLY A 25 -13.47 3.50 -27.96
N GLY A 26 -14.15 3.11 -26.87
CA GLY A 26 -13.91 3.72 -25.56
C GLY A 26 -14.61 3.04 -24.39
N LEU A 27 -14.23 3.43 -23.17
CA LEU A 27 -14.85 2.94 -21.93
C LEU A 27 -15.33 4.11 -21.08
N TYR A 28 -16.56 4.02 -20.56
CA TYR A 28 -17.07 4.98 -19.59
C TYR A 28 -16.67 4.60 -18.17
N VAL A 29 -15.99 5.52 -17.48
CA VAL A 29 -15.50 5.36 -16.11
C VAL A 29 -16.40 6.14 -15.16
N LEU A 30 -17.06 5.43 -14.24
CA LEU A 30 -17.91 5.99 -13.18
C LEU A 30 -17.06 6.51 -12.00
N ALA A 31 -16.15 7.44 -12.28
CA ALA A 31 -15.33 8.09 -11.27
C ALA A 31 -15.38 9.61 -11.48
N PRO A 32 -15.69 10.42 -10.45
CA PRO A 32 -15.82 11.87 -10.60
C PRO A 32 -14.49 12.48 -11.09
N PRO A 33 -14.47 13.07 -12.30
CA PRO A 33 -13.28 13.73 -12.82
C PRO A 33 -13.02 15.03 -12.05
N PRO A 34 -11.76 15.53 -12.03
CA PRO A 34 -11.46 16.84 -11.46
C PRO A 34 -12.15 17.93 -12.29
N ASP A 35 -12.48 19.06 -11.64
CA ASP A 35 -13.25 20.16 -12.24
C ASP A 35 -12.58 20.76 -13.48
N GLU A 36 -11.27 20.60 -13.61
CA GLU A 36 -10.46 21.14 -14.72
C GLU A 36 -10.26 20.16 -15.89
N LEU A 37 -10.80 18.93 -15.81
CA LEU A 37 -10.61 17.93 -16.87
C LEU A 37 -11.43 18.28 -18.12
N ALA A 38 -10.74 18.52 -19.24
CA ALA A 38 -11.35 18.88 -20.51
C ALA A 38 -11.45 17.70 -21.50
N TYR A 39 -12.36 17.83 -22.46
CA TYR A 39 -12.39 16.98 -23.66
C TYR A 39 -11.04 17.01 -24.39
N GLY A 40 -10.58 15.86 -24.88
CA GLY A 40 -9.27 15.72 -25.53
C GLY A 40 -8.08 15.74 -24.59
N ALA A 41 -8.28 15.90 -23.28
CA ALA A 41 -7.21 15.77 -22.30
C ALA A 41 -6.66 14.33 -22.33
N ARG A 42 -5.35 14.19 -22.13
CA ARG A 42 -4.72 12.89 -21.99
C ARG A 42 -4.90 12.38 -20.58
N CYS A 43 -5.42 11.16 -20.45
CA CYS A 43 -5.53 10.43 -19.21
C CYS A 43 -5.00 9.01 -19.37
N SER A 44 -4.72 8.35 -18.27
CA SER A 44 -4.34 6.94 -18.26
C SER A 44 -5.47 6.11 -17.67
N LEU A 45 -5.79 4.99 -18.30
CA LEU A 45 -6.84 4.08 -17.86
C LEU A 45 -6.27 2.68 -17.68
N GLU A 46 -6.54 2.07 -16.54
CA GLU A 46 -6.22 0.69 -16.24
C GLU A 46 -7.49 -0.15 -16.12
N VAL A 47 -7.57 -1.21 -16.90
CA VAL A 47 -8.67 -2.18 -16.87
C VAL A 47 -8.14 -3.46 -16.22
N VAL A 48 -8.65 -3.78 -15.02
CA VAL A 48 -8.23 -4.94 -14.22
C VAL A 48 -9.28 -6.04 -14.32
N ALA A 49 -8.86 -7.21 -14.79
CA ALA A 49 -9.68 -8.39 -14.92
C ALA A 49 -9.85 -9.14 -13.58
N PRO A 50 -10.82 -10.07 -13.47
CA PRO A 50 -11.10 -10.81 -12.23
C PRO A 50 -9.92 -11.60 -11.67
N ASP A 51 -9.01 -12.04 -12.53
CA ASP A 51 -7.81 -12.79 -12.14
C ASP A 51 -6.61 -11.90 -11.80
N GLY A 52 -6.83 -10.57 -11.72
CA GLY A 52 -5.81 -9.58 -11.38
C GLY A 52 -4.94 -9.13 -12.55
N ARG A 53 -5.06 -9.74 -13.74
CA ARG A 53 -4.37 -9.22 -14.94
C ARG A 53 -4.97 -7.86 -15.32
N ALA A 54 -4.11 -6.94 -15.70
CA ALA A 54 -4.51 -5.58 -16.06
C ALA A 54 -3.97 -5.19 -17.44
N VAL A 55 -4.76 -4.39 -18.17
CA VAL A 55 -4.34 -3.70 -19.39
C VAL A 55 -4.36 -2.21 -19.10
N SER A 56 -3.21 -1.57 -19.25
CA SER A 56 -3.05 -0.12 -19.07
C SER A 56 -2.94 0.56 -20.43
N LEU A 57 -3.64 1.68 -20.59
CA LEU A 57 -3.58 2.51 -21.78
C LEU A 57 -3.44 3.99 -21.42
N GLU A 58 -2.87 4.76 -22.35
CA GLU A 58 -3.01 6.21 -22.38
C GLU A 58 -4.03 6.57 -23.46
N GLY A 59 -5.09 7.28 -23.07
CA GLY A 59 -6.20 7.61 -23.94
C GLY A 59 -6.63 9.06 -23.79
N GLU A 60 -7.37 9.54 -24.77
CA GLU A 60 -7.96 10.88 -24.75
C GLU A 60 -9.36 10.83 -24.13
N VAL A 61 -9.71 11.87 -23.38
CA VAL A 61 -11.06 12.00 -22.81
C VAL A 61 -12.05 12.35 -23.92
N LEU A 62 -12.97 11.43 -24.23
CA LEU A 62 -14.00 11.58 -25.24
C LEU A 62 -15.22 12.35 -24.73
N ALA A 63 -15.50 12.30 -23.43
CA ALA A 63 -16.59 13.03 -22.80
C ALA A 63 -16.36 13.12 -21.29
N VAL A 64 -16.86 14.18 -20.69
CA VAL A 64 -16.85 14.39 -19.23
C VAL A 64 -18.29 14.64 -18.78
N THR A 65 -18.74 13.89 -17.79
CA THR A 65 -20.00 14.13 -17.09
C THR A 65 -19.66 14.65 -15.69
N PRO A 66 -19.81 15.95 -15.43
CA PRO A 66 -19.46 16.55 -14.14
C PRO A 66 -20.09 15.80 -12.96
N GLY A 67 -19.28 15.51 -11.95
CA GLY A 67 -19.69 14.77 -10.74
C GLY A 67 -19.99 13.28 -10.92
N HIS A 68 -19.94 12.73 -12.15
CA HIS A 68 -20.34 11.33 -12.41
C HIS A 68 -19.22 10.49 -13.03
N GLY A 69 -18.57 10.95 -14.09
CA GLY A 69 -17.67 10.09 -14.85
C GLY A 69 -17.07 10.72 -16.10
N LEU A 70 -16.31 9.91 -16.84
CA LEU A 70 -15.69 10.29 -18.11
C LEU A 70 -15.68 9.11 -19.08
N ALA A 71 -15.67 9.38 -20.39
CA ALA A 71 -15.37 8.39 -21.42
C ALA A 71 -13.91 8.51 -21.85
N VAL A 72 -13.19 7.40 -21.92
CA VAL A 72 -11.78 7.34 -22.35
C VAL A 72 -11.68 6.61 -23.68
N ALA A 73 -10.98 7.19 -24.64
CA ALA A 73 -10.72 6.59 -25.94
C ALA A 73 -9.81 5.36 -25.83
N MET A 74 -10.05 4.37 -26.68
CA MET A 74 -9.26 3.14 -26.73
C MET A 74 -8.81 2.85 -28.16
N ASP A 75 -7.53 2.52 -28.32
CA ASP A 75 -6.97 2.15 -29.61
C ASP A 75 -7.23 0.67 -29.96
N ALA A 76 -7.12 0.34 -31.24
CA ALA A 76 -7.38 -1.01 -31.75
C ALA A 76 -6.45 -2.08 -31.14
N ARG A 77 -5.24 -1.69 -30.75
CA ARG A 77 -4.28 -2.60 -30.11
C ARG A 77 -4.78 -3.01 -28.72
N THR A 78 -5.16 -2.04 -27.92
CA THR A 78 -5.65 -2.21 -26.55
C THR A 78 -6.96 -2.99 -26.53
N ILE A 79 -7.86 -2.70 -27.49
CA ILE A 79 -9.09 -3.48 -27.68
C ILE A 79 -8.75 -4.95 -27.98
N GLY A 80 -7.76 -5.20 -28.84
CA GLY A 80 -7.27 -6.54 -29.14
C GLY A 80 -6.68 -7.26 -27.92
N GLU A 81 -5.90 -6.55 -27.10
CA GLU A 81 -5.32 -7.08 -25.86
C GLU A 81 -6.40 -7.44 -24.83
N LEU A 82 -7.43 -6.60 -24.66
CA LEU A 82 -8.56 -6.90 -23.78
C LEU A 82 -9.41 -8.06 -24.29
N ARG A 83 -9.63 -8.17 -25.60
CA ARG A 83 -10.33 -9.32 -26.19
C ARG A 83 -9.59 -10.62 -25.89
N ALA A 84 -8.28 -10.64 -26.09
CA ALA A 84 -7.43 -11.79 -25.78
C ALA A 84 -7.46 -12.11 -24.28
N LEU A 85 -7.42 -11.08 -23.42
CA LEU A 85 -7.52 -11.23 -21.97
C LEU A 85 -8.84 -11.92 -21.59
N VAL A 86 -9.99 -11.38 -22.01
CA VAL A 86 -11.32 -11.94 -21.72
C VAL A 86 -11.45 -13.38 -22.21
N GLY A 87 -10.95 -13.68 -23.41
CA GLY A 87 -10.97 -15.04 -23.96
C GLY A 87 -10.19 -16.07 -23.13
N SER A 88 -9.21 -15.61 -22.35
CA SER A 88 -8.36 -16.45 -21.49
C SER A 88 -8.78 -16.48 -20.02
N LEU A 89 -9.85 -15.79 -19.63
CA LEU A 89 -10.32 -15.77 -18.24
C LEU A 89 -11.03 -17.08 -17.88
N GLY A 90 -10.78 -17.55 -16.64
CA GLY A 90 -11.50 -18.68 -16.05
C GLY A 90 -12.97 -18.37 -15.77
N ALA A 91 -13.68 -19.34 -15.19
CA ALA A 91 -15.06 -19.17 -14.77
C ALA A 91 -15.17 -18.20 -13.58
N ASP A 92 -16.30 -17.52 -13.47
CA ASP A 92 -16.55 -16.54 -12.40
C ASP A 92 -16.67 -17.19 -11.03
N ALA A 93 -16.05 -16.55 -10.03
CA ALA A 93 -16.23 -16.96 -8.64
C ALA A 93 -17.63 -16.57 -8.15
N PRO A 94 -18.38 -17.49 -7.52
CA PRO A 94 -19.71 -17.20 -7.01
C PRO A 94 -19.64 -16.09 -5.94
N GLY A 95 -20.46 -15.05 -6.09
CA GLY A 95 -20.51 -13.92 -5.16
C GLY A 95 -19.55 -12.77 -5.45
N ALA A 96 -18.84 -12.76 -6.58
CA ALA A 96 -18.03 -11.63 -7.02
C ALA A 96 -18.86 -10.33 -7.11
N GLY A 97 -18.31 -9.19 -6.66
CA GLY A 97 -19.01 -7.90 -6.61
C GLY A 97 -19.17 -7.20 -7.97
N ALA A 98 -19.82 -6.04 -7.98
CA ALA A 98 -19.92 -5.19 -9.18
C ALA A 98 -18.55 -4.58 -9.57
N PRO A 99 -18.37 -4.13 -10.83
CA PRO A 99 -17.18 -3.40 -11.25
C PRO A 99 -16.93 -2.16 -10.38
N ARG A 100 -15.67 -1.95 -10.02
CA ARG A 100 -15.24 -0.80 -9.22
C ARG A 100 -14.50 0.19 -10.11
N HIS A 101 -14.99 1.42 -10.16
CA HIS A 101 -14.37 2.53 -10.88
C HIS A 101 -13.75 3.48 -9.87
N GLU A 102 -12.49 3.87 -10.10
CA GLU A 102 -11.79 4.79 -9.20
C GLU A 102 -10.86 5.72 -9.96
N ARG A 103 -10.73 6.95 -9.47
CA ARG A 103 -9.66 7.85 -9.87
C ARG A 103 -8.48 7.57 -8.94
N VAL A 104 -7.32 7.30 -9.54
CA VAL A 104 -6.08 7.05 -8.82
C VAL A 104 -5.26 8.34 -8.91
N ASP A 105 -5.06 9.02 -7.78
CA ASP A 105 -4.35 10.31 -7.79
C ASP A 105 -2.90 10.13 -8.25
N GLY A 106 -2.49 11.03 -9.16
CA GLY A 106 -1.35 10.89 -10.06
C GLY A 106 -0.02 10.60 -9.38
N GLY A 107 0.32 9.32 -9.36
CA GLY A 107 1.68 8.84 -9.40
C GLY A 107 1.79 7.74 -10.44
N ARG A 108 2.44 8.02 -11.58
CA ARG A 108 2.89 7.08 -12.64
C ARG A 108 3.09 5.60 -12.23
N GLY A 109 2.25 4.71 -12.76
CA GLY A 109 2.69 3.46 -13.37
C GLY A 109 3.04 2.28 -12.47
N GLY A 110 2.16 1.28 -12.50
CA GLY A 110 2.54 -0.13 -12.37
C GLY A 110 2.08 -0.83 -11.09
N GLU A 111 0.78 -0.85 -10.80
CA GLU A 111 0.24 -1.73 -9.75
C GLU A 111 -0.61 -2.82 -10.42
N ARG A 112 0.11 -3.82 -10.96
CA ARG A 112 -0.45 -5.12 -11.31
C ARG A 112 -0.95 -5.76 -10.02
N ALA A 113 -2.27 -5.93 -9.88
CA ALA A 113 -2.90 -6.65 -8.78
C ALA A 113 -2.48 -8.14 -8.77
N PRO A 114 -2.59 -8.84 -7.63
CA PRO A 114 -1.51 -9.67 -7.11
C PRO A 114 -1.39 -10.99 -7.86
N ALA A 115 -0.23 -11.20 -8.48
CA ALA A 115 0.26 -12.53 -8.75
C ALA A 115 0.75 -13.13 -7.42
N SER A 116 0.71 -14.46 -7.33
CA SER A 116 0.96 -15.27 -6.13
C SER A 116 2.12 -14.77 -5.25
N ALA A 117 2.15 -15.16 -3.96
CA ALA A 117 3.25 -14.84 -3.03
C ALA A 117 4.67 -15.20 -3.55
N VAL A 118 4.76 -16.01 -4.61
CA VAL A 118 6.00 -16.38 -5.32
C VAL A 118 6.41 -15.33 -6.38
N ASP A 119 5.46 -14.70 -7.08
CA ASP A 119 5.69 -13.68 -8.12
C ASP A 119 6.10 -12.31 -7.55
N VAL A 120 5.62 -11.98 -6.35
CA VAL A 120 5.95 -10.71 -5.66
C VAL A 120 7.43 -10.66 -5.29
N LEU A 121 8.03 -11.79 -4.91
CA LEU A 121 9.45 -11.86 -4.57
C LEU A 121 10.34 -11.80 -5.82
N GLN A 122 9.91 -12.43 -6.93
CA GLN A 122 10.65 -12.38 -8.20
C GLN A 122 10.60 -11.01 -8.88
N SER A 123 9.46 -10.31 -8.78
CA SER A 123 9.33 -8.96 -9.34
C SER A 123 10.07 -7.93 -8.47
N TRP A 124 10.02 -8.02 -7.14
CA TRP A 124 10.67 -7.07 -6.24
C TRP A 124 12.18 -6.95 -6.46
N ASP A 125 12.90 -8.07 -6.61
CA ASP A 125 14.35 -8.05 -6.78
C ASP A 125 14.80 -7.47 -8.14
N SER A 126 13.91 -7.49 -9.14
CA SER A 126 14.17 -6.89 -10.46
C SER A 126 13.98 -5.36 -10.50
N LEU A 127 13.35 -4.78 -9.47
CA LEU A 127 13.08 -3.35 -9.40
C LEU A 127 14.33 -2.52 -9.10
N SER A 128 14.41 -1.35 -9.69
CA SER A 128 15.42 -0.35 -9.36
C SER A 128 15.23 0.18 -7.93
N SER A 129 16.29 0.74 -7.34
CA SER A 129 16.21 1.33 -6.00
C SER A 129 15.18 2.47 -5.90
N ALA A 130 14.96 3.21 -6.99
CA ALA A 130 13.97 4.30 -7.05
C ALA A 130 12.54 3.75 -7.06
N GLU A 131 12.27 2.68 -7.81
CA GLU A 131 10.96 2.02 -7.84
C GLU A 131 10.65 1.38 -6.48
N LYS A 132 11.60 0.69 -5.87
CA LYS A 132 11.47 0.14 -4.51
C LYS A 132 11.15 1.22 -3.48
N MET A 133 11.81 2.38 -3.56
CA MET A 133 11.55 3.52 -2.68
C MET A 133 10.12 4.04 -2.83
N ARG A 134 9.68 4.15 -4.08
CA ARG A 134 8.34 4.59 -4.41
C ARG A 134 7.27 3.62 -3.91
N LEU A 135 7.46 2.32 -4.13
CA LEU A 135 6.56 1.26 -3.65
C LEU A 135 6.56 1.17 -2.12
N ALA A 136 7.71 1.37 -1.47
CA ALA A 136 7.75 1.49 -0.01
C ALA A 136 6.83 2.61 0.50
N GLN A 137 6.85 3.77 -0.18
CA GLN A 137 6.11 4.95 0.25
C GLN A 137 4.62 4.94 -0.15
N HIS A 138 4.24 4.36 -1.29
CA HIS A 138 2.87 4.45 -1.82
C HIS A 138 2.21 3.09 -2.09
N GLY A 139 2.97 2.00 -2.04
CA GLY A 139 2.49 0.65 -2.33
C GLY A 139 1.56 0.07 -1.26
N GLY A 140 1.02 -1.10 -1.57
CA GLY A 140 0.14 -1.88 -0.72
C GLY A 140 0.89 -2.59 0.41
N ARG A 141 0.19 -3.54 1.05
CA ARG A 141 0.72 -4.29 2.19
C ARG A 141 1.90 -5.17 1.81
N ASP A 142 1.84 -5.79 0.63
CA ASP A 142 2.84 -6.76 0.19
C ASP A 142 4.14 -6.08 -0.25
N GLU A 143 4.05 -4.93 -0.91
CA GLU A 143 5.20 -4.11 -1.29
C GLU A 143 5.89 -3.52 -0.06
N ARG A 144 5.14 -3.06 0.95
CA ARG A 144 5.71 -2.64 2.24
C ARG A 144 6.44 -3.79 2.91
N ALA A 145 5.84 -4.98 2.95
CA ALA A 145 6.45 -6.15 3.54
C ALA A 145 7.74 -6.55 2.79
N ALA A 146 7.76 -6.44 1.46
CA ALA A 146 8.95 -6.65 0.65
C ALA A 146 10.05 -5.59 0.94
N ALA A 147 9.69 -4.31 0.99
CA ALA A 147 10.59 -3.21 1.34
C ALA A 147 11.25 -3.37 2.70
N LEU A 148 10.51 -3.89 3.69
CA LEU A 148 11.03 -4.16 5.03
C LEU A 148 12.06 -5.30 5.05
N ARG A 149 11.87 -6.30 4.18
CA ARG A 149 12.77 -7.45 4.01
C ARG A 149 13.96 -7.18 3.10
N ASP A 150 13.93 -6.12 2.30
CA ASP A 150 14.99 -5.77 1.36
C ASP A 150 16.35 -5.56 2.06
N ARG A 151 17.42 -5.90 1.34
CA ARG A 151 18.82 -5.72 1.78
C ARG A 151 19.16 -4.23 1.93
N ASN A 152 18.58 -3.39 1.07
CA ASN A 152 18.72 -1.95 1.12
C ASN A 152 17.84 -1.36 2.24
N ARG A 153 18.50 -1.04 3.36
CA ARG A 153 17.85 -0.41 4.52
C ARG A 153 17.46 1.05 4.30
N SER A 154 17.88 1.69 3.21
CA SER A 154 17.46 3.05 2.87
C SER A 154 15.96 3.16 2.57
N LEU A 155 15.27 2.03 2.37
CA LEU A 155 13.83 1.99 2.12
C LEU A 155 12.99 2.13 3.39
N HIS A 156 13.55 1.80 4.55
CA HIS A 156 12.84 1.78 5.84
C HIS A 156 12.18 3.12 6.22
N PRO A 157 12.84 4.29 6.06
CA PRO A 157 12.20 5.58 6.28
C PRO A 157 10.99 5.84 5.36
N HIS A 158 10.99 5.30 4.14
CA HIS A 158 9.93 5.48 3.16
C HIS A 158 8.70 4.62 3.50
N VAL A 159 8.91 3.40 4.01
CA VAL A 159 7.82 2.56 4.52
C VAL A 159 7.07 3.27 5.65
N LEU A 160 7.80 3.91 6.58
CA LEU A 160 7.20 4.67 7.68
C LEU A 160 6.50 5.97 7.24
N LYS A 161 6.72 6.45 6.00
CA LYS A 161 6.00 7.59 5.41
C LYS A 161 4.72 7.18 4.67
N ASN A 162 4.46 5.88 4.56
CA ASN A 162 3.32 5.39 3.79
C ASN A 162 2.00 5.72 4.52
N PRO A 163 1.05 6.42 3.89
CA PRO A 163 -0.21 6.80 4.54
C PRO A 163 -1.11 5.60 4.87
N ARG A 164 -0.87 4.45 4.25
CA ARG A 164 -1.59 3.20 4.50
C ARG A 164 -0.94 2.35 5.61
N MET A 165 0.14 2.83 6.22
CA MET A 165 0.81 2.16 7.34
C MET A 165 -0.10 2.18 8.57
N THR A 166 -0.47 1.01 9.09
CA THR A 166 -1.29 0.95 10.30
C THR A 166 -0.45 0.90 11.57
N VAL A 167 -1.09 1.21 12.69
CA VAL A 167 -0.45 1.19 14.02
C VAL A 167 -0.07 -0.24 14.39
N GLU A 168 -0.90 -1.21 14.03
CA GLU A 168 -0.67 -2.64 14.27
C GLU A 168 0.59 -3.13 13.54
N GLU A 169 0.81 -2.67 12.30
CA GLU A 169 2.03 -2.97 11.54
C GLU A 169 3.28 -2.38 12.22
N VAL A 170 3.20 -1.12 12.69
CA VAL A 170 4.31 -0.48 13.41
C VAL A 170 4.59 -1.19 14.74
N VAL A 171 3.56 -1.60 15.48
CA VAL A 171 3.72 -2.40 16.70
C VAL A 171 4.37 -3.74 16.39
N ALA A 172 3.97 -4.43 15.32
CA ALA A 172 4.57 -5.69 14.90
C ALA A 172 6.06 -5.53 14.56
N LEU A 173 6.42 -4.45 13.87
CA LEU A 173 7.81 -4.10 13.58
C LEU A 173 8.61 -3.80 14.86
N ALA A 174 8.06 -2.98 15.75
CA ALA A 174 8.70 -2.62 17.00
C ALA A 174 8.84 -3.82 17.96
N ARG A 175 7.94 -4.80 17.91
CA ARG A 175 8.03 -6.04 18.71
C ARG A 175 8.99 -7.07 18.12
N ASN A 176 9.36 -6.95 16.85
CA ASN A 176 10.18 -7.96 16.18
C ASN A 176 11.60 -7.99 16.79
N PRO A 177 12.04 -9.11 17.40
CA PRO A 177 13.38 -9.21 17.99
C PRO A 177 14.52 -9.17 16.95
N GLN A 178 14.19 -9.34 15.67
CA GLN A 178 15.12 -9.23 14.54
C GLN A 178 15.06 -7.86 13.85
N ALA A 179 14.33 -6.89 14.41
CA ALA A 179 14.31 -5.54 13.89
C ALA A 179 15.71 -4.90 13.97
N ALA A 180 16.07 -4.14 12.93
CA ALA A 180 17.31 -3.38 12.92
C ALA A 180 17.22 -2.23 13.94
N PRO A 181 18.29 -1.93 14.73
CA PRO A 181 18.28 -0.81 15.68
C PRO A 181 17.94 0.53 15.03
N GLU A 182 18.41 0.76 13.80
CA GLU A 182 18.09 1.96 13.01
C GLU A 182 16.58 2.09 12.72
N MET A 183 15.89 0.99 12.44
CA MET A 183 14.44 1.01 12.25
C MET A 183 13.70 1.40 13.54
N LEU A 184 14.12 0.85 14.67
CA LEU A 184 13.52 1.17 15.97
C LEU A 184 13.74 2.65 16.33
N LYS A 185 14.92 3.19 16.00
CA LYS A 185 15.23 4.61 16.15
C LYS A 185 14.34 5.49 15.24
N LEU A 186 14.19 5.14 13.97
CA LEU A 186 13.32 5.84 13.02
C LEU A 186 11.85 5.87 13.46
N ILE A 187 11.35 4.77 14.03
CA ILE A 187 10.00 4.72 14.62
C ILE A 187 9.94 5.68 15.82
N ALA A 188 10.96 5.68 16.67
CA ALA A 188 10.98 6.47 17.90
C ALA A 188 11.21 7.98 17.69
N GLU A 189 11.81 8.40 16.58
CA GLU A 189 11.98 9.81 16.23
C GLU A 189 10.64 10.49 15.86
N ARG A 190 9.63 9.70 15.52
CA ARG A 190 8.33 10.19 15.08
C ARG A 190 7.35 10.22 16.26
N SER A 191 6.96 11.42 16.65
CA SER A 191 5.98 11.65 17.73
C SER A 191 4.63 10.99 17.46
N GLU A 192 4.21 10.89 16.20
CA GLU A 192 2.97 10.21 15.78
C GLU A 192 2.91 8.74 16.25
N TRP A 193 4.06 8.05 16.24
CA TRP A 193 4.17 6.66 16.65
C TRP A 193 4.46 6.55 18.15
N MET A 194 5.38 7.36 18.67
CA MET A 194 5.73 7.34 20.10
C MET A 194 4.63 7.83 21.03
N GLY A 195 3.65 8.59 20.53
CA GLY A 195 2.45 8.96 21.29
C GLY A 195 1.49 7.78 21.51
N ARG A 196 1.64 6.68 20.76
CA ARG A 196 0.82 5.47 20.93
C ARG A 196 1.45 4.57 21.98
N ALA A 197 0.77 4.38 23.11
CA ALA A 197 1.27 3.55 24.22
C ALA A 197 1.70 2.14 23.76
N GLY A 198 0.94 1.49 22.86
CA GLY A 198 1.29 0.16 22.35
C GLY A 198 2.60 0.13 21.54
N VAL A 199 2.93 1.20 20.82
CA VAL A 199 4.21 1.32 20.08
C VAL A 199 5.35 1.61 21.05
N ALA A 200 5.16 2.58 21.97
CA ALA A 200 6.15 2.91 22.98
C ALA A 200 6.54 1.68 23.83
N GLU A 201 5.54 0.91 24.25
CA GLU A 201 5.76 -0.34 24.99
C GLU A 201 6.51 -1.39 24.16
N ALA A 202 6.20 -1.52 22.87
CA ALA A 202 6.91 -2.42 21.97
C ALA A 202 8.38 -2.04 21.82
N ILE A 203 8.67 -0.75 21.61
CA ILE A 203 10.03 -0.20 21.54
C ILE A 203 10.78 -0.43 22.85
N ALA A 204 10.17 -0.13 24.00
CA ALA A 204 10.80 -0.31 25.32
C ALA A 204 11.14 -1.78 25.62
N ARG A 205 10.32 -2.72 25.15
CA ARG A 205 10.52 -4.15 25.41
C ARG A 205 11.47 -4.84 24.43
N ASN A 206 11.79 -4.22 23.30
CA ASN A 206 12.62 -4.85 22.29
C ASN A 206 14.11 -4.85 22.67
N PRO A 207 14.80 -6.01 22.67
CA PRO A 207 16.22 -6.10 23.05
C PRO A 207 17.18 -5.43 22.07
N LYS A 208 16.75 -5.12 20.85
CA LYS A 208 17.55 -4.41 19.83
C LYS A 208 17.35 -2.90 19.86
N THR A 209 16.46 -2.39 20.71
CA THR A 209 16.27 -0.94 20.87
C THR A 209 17.52 -0.33 21.51
N PRO A 210 18.08 0.75 20.92
CA PRO A 210 19.15 1.52 21.57
C PRO A 210 18.74 2.02 22.96
N ASN A 211 19.67 1.97 23.92
CA ASN A 211 19.38 2.24 25.34
C ASN A 211 18.68 3.60 25.57
N ASP A 212 19.13 4.66 24.88
CA ASP A 212 18.58 6.00 24.99
C ASP A 212 17.13 6.09 24.48
N VAL A 213 16.85 5.39 23.38
CA VAL A 213 15.52 5.30 22.76
C VAL A 213 14.57 4.51 23.67
N GLY A 214 15.01 3.37 24.19
CA GLY A 214 14.19 2.53 25.05
C GLY A 214 13.82 3.20 26.37
N VAL A 215 14.77 3.91 27.01
CA VAL A 215 14.49 4.68 28.24
C VAL A 215 13.52 5.82 27.96
N ARG A 216 13.67 6.53 26.84
CA ARG A 216 12.74 7.59 26.43
C ARG A 216 11.33 7.05 26.19
N ALA A 217 11.21 5.86 25.63
CA ALA A 217 9.92 5.22 25.37
C ALA A 217 9.09 4.96 26.63
N LEU A 218 9.75 4.77 27.79
CA LEU A 218 9.05 4.63 29.08
C LEU A 218 8.19 5.84 29.44
N ALA A 219 8.48 7.03 28.89
CA ALA A 219 7.70 8.23 29.14
C ALA A 219 6.30 8.18 28.54
N SER A 220 6.14 7.47 27.42
CA SER A 220 4.87 7.33 26.70
C SER A 220 4.18 5.98 26.93
N CYS A 221 4.76 5.11 27.78
CA CYS A 221 4.17 3.82 28.15
C CYS A 221 3.05 4.00 29.16
N SER A 222 2.11 3.04 29.21
CA SER A 222 1.10 3.00 30.27
C SER A 222 1.74 2.75 31.64
N ALA A 223 1.13 3.29 32.71
CA ALA A 223 1.61 3.09 34.08
C ALA A 223 1.62 1.61 34.50
N GLU A 224 0.69 0.81 33.98
CA GLU A 224 0.69 -0.64 34.18
C GLU A 224 1.88 -1.30 33.49
N ALA A 225 2.14 -0.99 32.21
CA ALA A 225 3.26 -1.56 31.49
C ALA A 225 4.61 -1.20 32.12
N VAL A 226 4.79 0.04 32.58
CA VAL A 226 6.01 0.46 33.29
C VAL A 226 6.20 -0.34 34.58
N ARG A 227 5.13 -0.57 35.36
CA ARG A 227 5.20 -1.43 36.57
C ARG A 227 5.57 -2.88 36.23
N GLN A 228 5.04 -3.45 35.14
CA GLN A 228 5.41 -4.79 34.68
C GLN A 228 6.87 -4.87 34.25
N MET A 229 7.36 -3.86 33.52
CA MET A 229 8.76 -3.78 33.12
C MET A 229 9.70 -3.60 34.32
N ALA A 230 9.29 -2.84 35.34
CA ALA A 230 10.05 -2.70 36.59
C ALA A 230 10.20 -4.04 37.34
N LYS A 231 9.19 -4.91 37.25
CA LYS A 231 9.25 -6.29 37.76
C LYS A 231 10.11 -7.23 36.90
N GLY A 232 10.60 -6.77 35.75
CA GLY A 232 11.42 -7.54 34.81
C GLY A 232 10.62 -8.33 33.77
N VAL A 233 9.30 -8.10 33.64
CA VAL A 233 8.46 -8.84 32.71
C VAL A 233 8.63 -8.32 31.29
N GLY A 234 9.31 -9.10 30.45
CA GLY A 234 9.44 -8.85 29.01
C GLY A 234 10.27 -7.60 28.66
N ALA A 235 11.10 -7.09 29.57
CA ALA A 235 11.95 -5.93 29.35
C ALA A 235 13.44 -6.28 29.47
N PRO A 236 14.31 -5.68 28.63
CA PRO A 236 15.76 -5.79 28.82
C PRO A 236 16.21 -5.25 30.18
N PRO A 237 17.33 -5.74 30.76
CA PRO A 237 17.76 -5.37 32.11
C PRO A 237 17.91 -3.86 32.34
N HIS A 238 18.42 -3.13 31.35
CA HIS A 238 18.60 -1.67 31.43
C HIS A 238 17.24 -0.93 31.47
N ILE A 239 16.23 -1.43 30.75
CA ILE A 239 14.87 -0.89 30.77
C ILE A 239 14.18 -1.21 32.08
N ALA A 240 14.33 -2.43 32.59
CA ALA A 240 13.77 -2.81 33.89
C ALA A 240 14.33 -1.91 35.02
N GLN A 241 15.64 -1.62 35.00
CA GLN A 241 16.26 -0.69 35.95
C GLN A 241 15.72 0.74 35.81
N ALA A 242 15.61 1.25 34.58
CA ALA A 242 15.05 2.58 34.33
C ALA A 242 13.57 2.68 34.75
N ALA A 243 12.79 1.63 34.49
CA ALA A 243 11.40 1.54 34.90
C ALA A 243 11.25 1.52 36.44
N ARG A 244 12.11 0.80 37.17
CA ARG A 244 12.12 0.81 38.65
C ARG A 244 12.33 2.21 39.20
N LYS A 245 13.30 2.95 38.66
CA LYS A 245 13.55 4.35 39.06
C LYS A 245 12.33 5.23 38.86
N ARG A 246 11.57 5.01 37.78
CA ARG A 246 10.36 5.78 37.43
C ARG A 246 9.12 5.41 38.25
N VAL A 247 9.08 4.21 38.84
CA VAL A 247 7.98 3.78 39.72
C VAL A 247 8.24 4.18 41.18
N LEU A 248 9.50 4.28 41.59
CA LEU A 248 9.92 4.59 42.95
C LEU A 248 10.16 6.08 43.21
N GLY A 249 10.41 6.87 42.15
CA GLY A 249 10.50 8.33 42.21
C GLY A 249 9.18 8.97 41.82
#